data_AF-A0A1I2NWU8-F1
#
_entry.id   AF-A0A1I2NWU8-F1
#
_cell.length_a   1.000
_cell.length_b   1.000
_cell.length_c   1.000
_cell.angle_alpha   90.00
_cell.angle_beta   90.00
_cell.angle_gamma   90.00
#
_symmetry.space_group_name_H-M   'P 1'
#
loop_
_entity.id
_entity.type
_entity.pdbx_description
1 polymer ?
#
loop_
_entity_poly.entity_id
_entity_poly.type
_entity_poly.pdbx_seq_one_letter_code
_entity_poly.pdbx_strand_id
1 'polypeptide(L)'
;MKSMSIVLRCAALLGALTQGSTAHAVESLQSLAFQPVAGTVIPMGGSVRNDNEVVRQRLVQLAGGPAARFVVIPTASSYPEKSGADAVEQLRRRGAQAELLKIAPCWTGETLESARRAAADPANLAKIRAASAVFFTGGAQERTADVLNPDGVASPVLQAVRELQARGGVIAGSSAGAAIMSSTMFRDAMNSVQVMKGVMRDGKEIDRGLGFVGDQLFIDQHFLKRGRVGRMLALMLAKGYKVGLGVDENTAAIIHGSEIEVVGGSGALLVDLRQATQEPGPVNVRNVRISYLDNGDRYDLAKLKGQVLAAKQARGEIKFRQPGFVSELEFLRPAFTDILGENAILRALTQLVDGPRDHVRGIAFDLENLPDAPVADPAPELGFEFMLRRDEHTHGWDNEGLDNNDYSIFDARLDVRPVRLKTPFYQAWQ
;
A
#
# COMPACT_ATOMS: atom_id res chain seq x y z
N MET A 1 11.61 81.82 -25.01
CA MET A 1 12.81 81.36 -25.76
C MET A 1 13.70 80.58 -24.80
N LYS A 2 14.09 79.35 -25.19
CA LYS A 2 14.99 78.35 -24.54
C LYS A 2 14.34 77.54 -23.38
N SER A 3 13.87 76.31 -23.65
CA SER A 3 14.53 74.97 -23.44
C SER A 3 14.47 74.54 -21.96
N MET A 4 14.13 73.31 -21.52
CA MET A 4 14.32 71.95 -22.07
C MET A 4 13.56 70.89 -21.21
N SER A 5 13.02 69.84 -21.86
CA SER A 5 12.86 68.40 -21.50
C SER A 5 12.39 67.85 -20.13
N ILE A 6 11.22 67.17 -20.17
CA ILE A 6 10.83 65.80 -19.74
C ILE A 6 11.70 65.03 -18.71
N VAL A 7 11.10 64.58 -17.59
CA VAL A 7 11.33 63.26 -16.91
C VAL A 7 10.05 62.77 -16.18
N LEU A 8 9.93 61.44 -16.11
CA LEU A 8 8.83 60.50 -15.82
C LEU A 8 8.41 60.30 -14.34
N ARG A 9 7.09 60.07 -14.14
CA ARG A 9 6.38 59.01 -13.35
C ARG A 9 6.63 58.70 -11.85
N CYS A 10 5.47 58.59 -11.17
CA CYS A 10 4.98 57.53 -10.24
C CYS A 10 5.39 57.53 -8.74
N ALA A 11 4.38 57.78 -7.88
CA ALA A 11 4.23 57.24 -6.53
C ALA A 11 2.74 56.85 -6.34
N ALA A 12 2.39 55.55 -6.36
CA ALA A 12 2.27 54.66 -5.21
C ALA A 12 0.99 54.90 -4.37
N LEU A 13 -0.08 54.17 -4.69
CA LEU A 13 -1.21 53.94 -3.78
C LEU A 13 -1.00 52.57 -3.10
N LEU A 14 -0.75 52.59 -1.79
CA LEU A 14 -0.92 51.45 -0.89
C LEU A 14 -2.32 51.53 -0.29
N GLY A 15 -3.08 50.42 -0.33
CA GLY A 15 -4.24 50.26 0.53
C GLY A 15 -5.31 49.34 0.00
N ALA A 16 -5.16 48.04 0.28
CA ALA A 16 -6.21 47.04 0.53
C ALA A 16 -5.77 45.68 -0.02
N LEU A 17 -5.48 44.70 0.86
CA LEU A 17 -5.53 43.25 0.62
C LEU A 17 -5.06 42.51 1.89
N THR A 18 -5.92 42.31 2.89
CA THR A 18 -5.58 41.46 4.05
C THR A 18 -6.73 40.58 4.57
N GLN A 19 -7.78 40.29 3.77
CA GLN A 19 -8.87 39.40 4.23
C GLN A 19 -9.07 38.11 3.41
N GLY A 20 -8.22 37.81 2.42
CA GLY A 20 -8.36 36.61 1.58
C GLY A 20 -7.53 35.37 1.99
N SER A 21 -6.60 35.48 2.95
CA SER A 21 -5.57 34.45 3.15
C SER A 21 -5.94 33.35 4.16
N THR A 22 -6.87 33.60 5.08
CA THR A 22 -7.18 32.66 6.17
C THR A 22 -8.20 31.59 5.75
N ALA A 23 -9.17 31.93 4.91
CA ALA A 23 -10.21 31.00 4.46
C ALA A 23 -9.63 29.86 3.59
N HIS A 24 -8.76 30.18 2.64
CA HIS A 24 -8.09 29.18 1.79
C HIS A 24 -7.11 28.28 2.56
N ALA A 25 -6.43 28.79 3.58
CA ALA A 25 -5.54 27.98 4.41
C ALA A 25 -6.34 26.96 5.25
N VAL A 26 -7.50 27.36 5.80
CA VAL A 26 -8.36 26.49 6.61
C VAL A 26 -9.06 25.43 5.75
N GLU A 27 -9.52 25.78 4.54
CA GLU A 27 -10.03 24.82 3.55
C GLU A 27 -8.95 23.81 3.12
N SER A 28 -7.70 24.26 2.92
CA SER A 28 -6.59 23.38 2.55
C SER A 28 -6.21 22.39 3.66
N LEU A 29 -6.34 22.79 4.93
CA LEU A 29 -6.05 21.92 6.08
C LEU A 29 -7.16 20.91 6.35
N GLN A 30 -8.43 21.28 6.15
CA GLN A 30 -9.55 20.34 6.21
C GLN A 30 -9.49 19.30 5.08
N SER A 31 -8.95 19.64 3.91
CA SER A 31 -8.76 18.70 2.79
C SER A 31 -7.65 17.65 3.00
N LEU A 32 -6.85 17.77 4.07
CA LEU A 32 -5.75 16.85 4.39
C LEU A 32 -6.06 15.89 5.55
N ALA A 33 -7.19 16.07 6.23
CA ALA A 33 -7.58 15.23 7.36
C ALA A 33 -8.12 13.88 6.88
N PHE A 34 -7.47 12.79 7.32
CA PHE A 34 -7.86 11.43 6.97
C PHE A 34 -9.29 11.14 7.41
N GLN A 35 -10.14 10.71 6.48
CA GLN A 35 -11.52 10.35 6.81
C GLN A 35 -11.56 8.91 7.34
N PRO A 36 -12.19 8.65 8.51
CA PRO A 36 -12.26 7.32 9.08
C PRO A 36 -12.90 6.30 8.13
N VAL A 37 -12.29 5.13 8.00
CA VAL A 37 -12.84 3.98 7.28
C VAL A 37 -13.99 3.37 8.09
N ALA A 38 -15.14 3.17 7.44
CA ALA A 38 -16.29 2.51 8.04
C ALA A 38 -16.05 1.00 8.22
N GLY A 39 -16.62 0.42 9.27
CA GLY A 39 -16.43 -1.00 9.60
C GLY A 39 -14.95 -1.36 9.78
N THR A 40 -14.62 -2.63 9.61
CA THR A 40 -13.22 -3.09 9.65
C THR A 40 -12.83 -3.64 8.29
N VAL A 41 -11.71 -3.17 7.73
CA VAL A 41 -11.15 -3.67 6.47
C VAL A 41 -9.80 -4.30 6.73
N ILE A 42 -9.59 -5.53 6.25
CA ILE A 42 -8.41 -6.34 6.54
C ILE A 42 -7.75 -6.79 5.23
N PRO A 43 -6.94 -5.94 4.58
CA PRO A 43 -6.05 -6.37 3.52
C PRO A 43 -4.95 -7.29 4.06
N MET A 44 -4.82 -8.46 3.44
CA MET A 44 -3.78 -9.43 3.72
C MET A 44 -2.82 -9.51 2.53
N GLY A 45 -1.52 -9.39 2.78
CA GLY A 45 -0.52 -9.23 1.72
C GLY A 45 -0.30 -10.47 0.84
N GLY A 46 -1.07 -11.54 1.04
CA GLY A 46 -0.96 -12.78 0.27
C GLY A 46 -0.08 -13.82 0.94
N SER A 47 -0.09 -15.04 0.40
CA SER A 47 0.69 -16.18 0.91
C SER A 47 0.56 -16.38 2.44
N VAL A 48 -0.59 -16.03 3.04
CA VAL A 48 -0.81 -16.19 4.47
C VAL A 48 -0.90 -17.67 4.78
N ARG A 49 0.06 -18.18 5.55
CA ARG A 49 0.18 -19.59 5.84
C ARG A 49 -1.04 -20.09 6.62
N ASN A 50 -1.33 -21.39 6.48
CA ASN A 50 -2.48 -22.01 7.16
C ASN A 50 -2.27 -22.11 8.67
N ASP A 51 -1.01 -22.20 9.12
CA ASP A 51 -0.59 -22.27 10.52
C ASP A 51 -0.35 -20.90 11.17
N ASN A 52 -0.55 -19.80 10.43
CA ASN A 52 -0.46 -18.46 10.98
C ASN A 52 -1.71 -18.12 11.80
N GLU A 53 -1.78 -18.68 13.01
CA GLU A 53 -2.91 -18.49 13.91
C GLU A 53 -3.10 -17.04 14.34
N VAL A 54 -2.01 -16.26 14.46
CA VAL A 54 -2.08 -14.84 14.82
C VAL A 54 -2.97 -14.07 13.85
N VAL A 55 -2.76 -14.25 12.54
CA VAL A 55 -3.59 -13.59 11.51
C VAL A 55 -4.98 -14.23 11.43
N ARG A 56 -5.02 -15.56 11.33
CA ARG A 56 -6.24 -16.31 11.00
C ARG A 56 -7.28 -16.26 12.13
N GLN A 57 -6.84 -16.38 13.39
CA GLN A 57 -7.73 -16.28 14.54
C GLN A 57 -8.20 -14.85 14.76
N ARG A 58 -7.32 -13.85 14.54
CA ARG A 58 -7.66 -12.44 14.67
C ARG A 58 -8.79 -12.03 13.72
N LEU A 59 -8.76 -12.53 12.48
CA LEU A 59 -9.85 -12.35 11.52
C LEU A 59 -11.20 -12.84 12.06
N VAL A 60 -11.25 -14.05 12.61
CA VAL A 60 -12.50 -14.62 13.16
C VAL A 60 -12.97 -13.84 14.39
N GLN A 61 -12.06 -13.46 15.29
CA GLN A 61 -12.38 -12.67 16.48
C GLN A 61 -13.02 -11.32 16.11
N LEU A 62 -12.44 -10.59 15.17
CA LEU A 62 -12.96 -9.29 14.72
C LEU A 62 -14.35 -9.39 14.08
N ALA A 63 -14.67 -10.54 13.46
CA ALA A 63 -15.96 -10.80 12.84
C ALA A 63 -17.06 -11.28 13.81
N GLY A 64 -16.76 -11.41 15.11
CA GLY A 64 -17.70 -11.89 16.14
C GLY A 64 -17.37 -13.26 16.74
N GLY A 65 -16.16 -13.79 16.50
CA GLY A 65 -15.71 -15.06 17.08
C GLY A 65 -16.58 -16.24 16.63
N PRO A 66 -17.02 -17.12 17.55
CA PRO A 66 -17.87 -18.26 17.19
C PRO A 66 -19.24 -17.89 16.57
N ALA A 67 -19.73 -16.67 16.84
CA ALA A 67 -20.97 -16.16 16.25
C ALA A 67 -20.76 -15.56 14.85
N ALA A 68 -19.50 -15.44 14.38
CA ALA A 68 -19.18 -14.85 13.10
C ALA A 68 -19.82 -15.65 11.95
N ARG A 69 -20.44 -14.94 11.02
CA ARG A 69 -21.02 -15.49 9.80
C ARG A 69 -20.26 -14.91 8.62
N PHE A 70 -19.32 -15.68 8.10
CA PHE A 70 -18.54 -15.33 6.93
C PHE A 70 -19.22 -15.76 5.64
N VAL A 71 -19.10 -14.90 4.65
CA VAL A 71 -19.38 -15.22 3.26
C VAL A 71 -18.06 -15.14 2.49
N VAL A 72 -17.68 -16.22 1.82
CA VAL A 72 -16.47 -16.31 1.00
C VAL A 72 -16.82 -16.06 -0.46
N ILE A 73 -16.13 -15.12 -1.09
CA ILE A 73 -16.29 -14.74 -2.49
C ILE A 73 -14.99 -15.05 -3.24
N PRO A 74 -14.95 -16.11 -4.07
CA PRO A 74 -13.72 -16.62 -4.67
C PRO A 74 -13.44 -16.05 -6.08
N THR A 75 -13.99 -14.88 -6.40
CA THR A 75 -14.09 -14.35 -7.78
C THR A 75 -12.74 -14.20 -8.48
N ALA A 76 -11.68 -13.84 -7.75
CA ALA A 76 -10.35 -13.67 -8.29
C ALA A 76 -9.71 -15.00 -8.74
N SER A 77 -10.08 -16.12 -8.12
CA SER A 77 -9.35 -17.38 -8.22
C SER A 77 -9.53 -18.06 -9.57
N SER A 78 -8.45 -18.64 -10.09
CA SER A 78 -8.51 -19.57 -11.24
C SER A 78 -9.09 -20.94 -10.86
N TYR A 79 -9.15 -21.26 -9.56
CA TYR A 79 -9.71 -22.50 -9.01
C TYR A 79 -10.70 -22.16 -7.87
N PRO A 80 -11.82 -21.50 -8.18
CA PRO A 80 -12.68 -20.88 -7.17
C PRO A 80 -13.31 -21.89 -6.20
N GLU A 81 -13.65 -23.09 -6.68
CA GLU A 81 -14.19 -24.16 -5.83
C GLU A 81 -13.18 -24.59 -4.76
N LYS A 82 -11.95 -24.93 -5.16
CA LYS A 82 -10.89 -25.36 -4.24
C LYS A 82 -10.51 -24.23 -3.27
N SER A 83 -10.11 -23.08 -3.80
CA SER A 83 -9.66 -21.94 -2.97
C SER A 83 -10.75 -21.39 -2.05
N GLY A 84 -12.01 -21.40 -2.51
CA GLY A 84 -13.16 -21.04 -1.69
C GLY A 84 -13.44 -22.04 -0.59
N ALA A 85 -13.40 -23.35 -0.90
CA ALA A 85 -13.55 -24.41 0.08
C ALA A 85 -12.44 -24.38 1.14
N ASP A 86 -11.19 -24.18 0.73
CA ASP A 86 -10.05 -24.02 1.63
C ASP A 86 -10.26 -22.81 2.57
N ALA A 87 -10.69 -21.65 2.06
CA ALA A 87 -10.98 -20.49 2.88
C ALA A 87 -12.12 -20.75 3.89
N VAL A 88 -13.21 -21.38 3.45
CA VAL A 88 -14.33 -21.77 4.33
C VAL A 88 -13.86 -22.72 5.43
N GLU A 89 -13.07 -23.74 5.09
CA GLU A 89 -12.55 -24.70 6.05
C GLU A 89 -11.68 -24.00 7.10
N GLN A 90 -10.81 -23.09 6.67
CA GLN A 90 -9.89 -22.39 7.57
C GLN A 90 -10.63 -21.46 8.53
N LEU A 91 -11.74 -20.84 8.12
CA LEU A 91 -12.61 -20.07 8.99
C LEU A 91 -13.36 -20.96 9.98
N ARG A 92 -13.92 -22.08 9.51
CA ARG A 92 -14.65 -23.05 10.35
C ARG A 92 -13.78 -23.73 11.40
N ARG A 93 -12.54 -24.08 11.04
CA ARG A 93 -11.53 -24.63 11.97
C ARG A 93 -11.30 -23.73 13.18
N ARG A 94 -11.60 -22.43 13.07
CA ARG A 94 -11.42 -21.41 14.12
C ARG A 94 -12.74 -20.97 14.77
N GLY A 95 -13.81 -21.72 14.53
CA GLY A 95 -15.11 -21.58 15.19
C GLY A 95 -16.13 -20.73 14.47
N ALA A 96 -15.79 -20.10 13.34
CA ALA A 96 -16.74 -19.29 12.58
C ALA A 96 -17.73 -20.14 11.77
N GLN A 97 -18.92 -19.61 11.52
CA GLN A 97 -19.77 -20.07 10.43
C GLN A 97 -19.26 -19.45 9.13
N ALA A 98 -19.16 -20.25 8.07
CA ALA A 98 -18.70 -19.76 6.77
C ALA A 98 -19.42 -20.47 5.63
N GLU A 99 -19.81 -19.70 4.61
CA GLU A 99 -20.45 -20.19 3.39
C GLU A 99 -19.72 -19.66 2.15
N LEU A 100 -19.61 -20.50 1.12
CA LEU A 100 -19.02 -20.14 -0.17
C LEU A 100 -20.10 -19.66 -1.13
N LEU A 101 -19.90 -18.51 -1.77
CA LEU A 101 -20.75 -18.08 -2.89
C LEU A 101 -20.15 -18.50 -4.22
N LYS A 102 -21.00 -19.06 -5.08
CA LYS A 102 -20.63 -19.44 -6.46
C LYS A 102 -20.60 -18.21 -7.38
N ILE A 103 -19.72 -17.26 -7.07
CA ILE A 103 -19.53 -16.01 -7.82
C ILE A 103 -18.08 -15.99 -8.34
N ALA A 104 -17.82 -16.65 -9.46
CA ALA A 104 -16.52 -16.61 -10.11
C ALA A 104 -16.62 -17.00 -11.60
N PRO A 105 -15.90 -16.31 -12.49
CA PRO A 105 -15.92 -16.62 -13.92
C PRO A 105 -15.14 -17.89 -14.25
N CYS A 106 -14.21 -18.32 -13.39
CA CYS A 106 -13.36 -19.50 -13.59
C CYS A 106 -13.92 -20.76 -12.92
N TRP A 107 -15.18 -20.76 -12.50
CA TRP A 107 -15.82 -21.99 -12.02
C TRP A 107 -16.12 -22.89 -13.22
N THR A 108 -15.97 -24.20 -13.07
CA THR A 108 -16.26 -25.16 -14.14
C THR A 108 -17.67 -24.96 -14.71
N GLY A 109 -17.76 -24.65 -16.00
CA GLY A 109 -19.02 -24.41 -16.72
C GLY A 109 -19.58 -22.99 -16.60
N GLU A 110 -18.92 -22.10 -15.87
CA GLU A 110 -19.33 -20.70 -15.73
C GLU A 110 -18.52 -19.78 -16.68
N THR A 111 -19.03 -18.57 -16.86
CA THR A 111 -18.47 -17.46 -17.65
C THR A 111 -18.52 -16.15 -16.86
N LEU A 112 -17.88 -15.10 -17.37
CA LEU A 112 -18.00 -13.75 -16.83
C LEU A 112 -19.47 -13.30 -16.68
N GLU A 113 -20.29 -13.54 -17.69
CA GLU A 113 -21.72 -13.18 -17.67
C GLU A 113 -22.51 -13.97 -16.64
N SER A 114 -22.24 -15.28 -16.48
CA SER A 114 -22.89 -16.06 -15.42
C SER A 114 -22.46 -15.61 -14.02
N ALA A 115 -21.20 -15.21 -13.83
CA ALA A 115 -20.71 -14.69 -12.55
C ALA A 115 -21.35 -13.34 -12.23
N ARG A 116 -21.55 -12.47 -13.24
CA ARG A 116 -22.31 -11.22 -13.11
C ARG A 116 -23.78 -11.47 -12.73
N ARG A 117 -24.43 -12.48 -13.33
CA ARG A 117 -25.78 -12.91 -12.91
C ARG A 117 -25.80 -13.42 -11.46
N ALA A 118 -24.82 -14.22 -11.05
CA ALA A 118 -24.69 -14.69 -9.68
C ALA A 118 -24.44 -13.53 -8.69
N ALA A 119 -23.75 -12.47 -9.12
CA ALA A 119 -23.55 -11.24 -8.36
C ALA A 119 -24.81 -10.35 -8.26
N ALA A 120 -25.90 -10.73 -8.93
CA ALA A 120 -27.22 -10.12 -8.82
C ALA A 120 -28.28 -11.06 -8.23
N ASP A 121 -27.92 -12.31 -7.91
CA ASP A 121 -28.84 -13.33 -7.41
C ASP A 121 -29.36 -12.98 -6.00
N PRO A 122 -30.69 -12.83 -5.81
CA PRO A 122 -31.29 -12.56 -4.50
C PRO A 122 -30.88 -13.53 -3.38
N ALA A 123 -30.61 -14.80 -3.69
CA ALA A 123 -30.17 -15.78 -2.70
C ALA A 123 -28.76 -15.45 -2.16
N ASN A 124 -27.85 -15.02 -3.04
CA ASN A 124 -26.51 -14.57 -2.64
C ASN A 124 -26.59 -13.26 -1.84
N LEU A 125 -27.45 -12.32 -2.26
CA LEU A 125 -27.66 -11.06 -1.54
C LEU A 125 -28.20 -11.30 -0.13
N ALA A 126 -29.15 -12.22 0.04
CA ALA A 126 -29.68 -12.58 1.36
C ALA A 126 -28.60 -13.11 2.30
N LYS A 127 -27.68 -13.95 1.79
CA LYS A 127 -26.54 -14.45 2.57
C LYS A 127 -25.61 -13.34 3.04
N ILE A 128 -25.27 -12.39 2.16
CA ILE A 128 -24.42 -11.24 2.50
C ILE A 128 -25.09 -10.32 3.52
N ARG A 129 -26.39 -10.07 3.38
CA ARG A 129 -27.15 -9.25 4.34
C ARG A 129 -27.23 -9.89 5.73
N ALA A 130 -27.23 -11.22 5.81
CA ALA A 130 -27.19 -11.97 7.08
C ALA A 130 -25.77 -12.24 7.61
N ALA A 131 -24.72 -11.80 6.90
CA ALA A 131 -23.33 -12.02 7.28
C ALA A 131 -22.82 -10.91 8.22
N SER A 132 -21.83 -11.27 9.05
CA SER A 132 -21.02 -10.31 9.81
C SER A 132 -19.69 -9.99 9.12
N ALA A 133 -19.26 -10.86 8.19
CA ALA A 133 -18.02 -10.67 7.46
C ALA A 133 -18.05 -11.21 6.03
N VAL A 134 -17.26 -10.60 5.16
CA VAL A 134 -16.97 -11.08 3.81
C VAL A 134 -15.48 -11.32 3.65
N PHE A 135 -15.12 -12.44 3.03
CA PHE A 135 -13.74 -12.79 2.70
C PHE A 135 -13.56 -12.96 1.19
N PHE A 136 -12.68 -12.16 0.59
CA PHE A 136 -12.28 -12.26 -0.81
C PHE A 136 -10.99 -13.08 -0.95
N THR A 137 -11.03 -14.15 -1.77
CA THR A 137 -9.83 -14.97 -1.98
C THR A 137 -8.81 -14.27 -2.89
N GLY A 138 -7.59 -14.83 -2.95
CA GLY A 138 -6.57 -14.42 -3.92
C GLY A 138 -6.85 -14.92 -5.34
N GLY A 139 -6.00 -14.50 -6.27
CA GLY A 139 -6.09 -14.81 -7.70
C GLY A 139 -5.74 -13.58 -8.54
N ALA A 140 -6.58 -13.28 -9.53
CA ALA A 140 -6.44 -12.12 -10.39
C ALA A 140 -7.51 -11.07 -10.04
N GLN A 141 -7.10 -9.92 -9.49
CA GLN A 141 -7.99 -8.89 -8.96
C GLN A 141 -8.92 -8.28 -10.01
N GLU A 142 -8.48 -8.23 -11.26
CA GLU A 142 -9.26 -7.74 -12.39
C GLU A 142 -10.55 -8.55 -12.61
N ARG A 143 -10.54 -9.86 -12.36
CA ARG A 143 -11.75 -10.70 -12.42
C ARG A 143 -12.79 -10.28 -11.40
N THR A 144 -12.34 -9.84 -10.23
CA THR A 144 -13.25 -9.38 -9.17
C THR A 144 -13.86 -8.04 -9.55
N ALA A 145 -13.07 -7.11 -10.10
CA ALA A 145 -13.60 -5.84 -10.60
C ALA A 145 -14.55 -6.05 -11.79
N ASP A 146 -14.21 -6.91 -12.76
CA ASP A 146 -15.04 -7.16 -13.94
C ASP A 146 -16.41 -7.77 -13.61
N VAL A 147 -16.50 -8.50 -12.49
CA VAL A 147 -17.74 -9.12 -12.00
C VAL A 147 -18.52 -8.19 -11.06
N LEU A 148 -17.84 -7.51 -10.13
CA LEU A 148 -18.49 -6.78 -9.04
C LEU A 148 -18.58 -5.27 -9.26
N ASN A 149 -17.74 -4.71 -10.12
CA ASN A 149 -17.72 -3.29 -10.47
C ASN A 149 -17.52 -3.07 -11.98
N PRO A 150 -18.26 -3.80 -12.86
CA PRO A 150 -18.08 -3.68 -14.32
C PRO A 150 -18.23 -2.24 -14.77
N ASP A 151 -17.25 -1.73 -15.51
CA ASP A 151 -17.23 -0.37 -16.04
C ASP A 151 -17.39 0.73 -14.97
N GLY A 152 -17.12 0.41 -13.69
CA GLY A 152 -17.32 1.31 -12.55
C GLY A 152 -18.76 1.34 -12.01
N VAL A 153 -19.63 0.44 -12.45
CA VAL A 153 -21.00 0.28 -11.95
C VAL A 153 -21.03 -0.80 -10.89
N ALA A 154 -21.35 -0.43 -9.65
CA ALA A 154 -21.42 -1.37 -8.54
C ALA A 154 -22.53 -2.40 -8.73
N SER A 155 -22.17 -3.69 -8.72
CA SER A 155 -23.13 -4.80 -8.75
C SER A 155 -23.98 -4.85 -7.46
N PRO A 156 -25.13 -5.53 -7.46
CA PRO A 156 -25.94 -5.71 -6.26
C PRO A 156 -25.16 -6.36 -5.10
N VAL A 157 -24.27 -7.33 -5.39
CA VAL A 157 -23.38 -7.91 -4.38
C VAL A 157 -22.42 -6.87 -3.83
N LEU A 158 -21.79 -6.03 -4.66
CA LEU A 158 -20.89 -4.98 -4.16
C LEU A 158 -21.65 -3.99 -3.25
N GLN A 159 -22.86 -3.61 -3.62
CA GLN A 159 -23.72 -2.76 -2.79
C GLN A 159 -24.03 -3.43 -1.45
N ALA A 160 -24.42 -4.71 -1.44
CA ALA A 160 -24.70 -5.45 -0.21
C ALA A 160 -23.46 -5.60 0.69
N VAL A 161 -22.26 -5.73 0.10
CA VAL A 161 -20.99 -5.75 0.86
C VAL A 161 -20.69 -4.38 1.47
N ARG A 162 -20.94 -3.28 0.75
CA ARG A 162 -20.82 -1.91 1.28
C ARG A 162 -21.83 -1.64 2.40
N GLU A 163 -23.07 -2.13 2.27
CA GLU A 163 -24.07 -2.09 3.35
C GLU A 163 -23.60 -2.88 4.59
N LEU A 164 -22.91 -4.01 4.40
CA LEU A 164 -22.28 -4.78 5.48
C LEU A 164 -21.19 -4.00 6.18
N GLN A 165 -20.33 -3.33 5.43
CA GLN A 165 -19.31 -2.46 5.99
C GLN A 165 -19.90 -1.30 6.78
N ALA A 166 -20.89 -0.61 6.20
CA ALA A 166 -21.52 0.56 6.79
C ALA A 166 -22.18 0.27 8.15
N ARG A 167 -22.69 -0.96 8.35
CA ARG A 167 -23.24 -1.42 9.64
C ARG A 167 -22.20 -2.03 10.59
N GLY A 168 -20.90 -1.86 10.31
CA GLY A 168 -19.80 -2.28 11.18
C GLY A 168 -19.24 -3.68 10.90
N GLY A 169 -19.60 -4.31 9.79
CA GLY A 169 -19.08 -5.64 9.43
C GLY A 169 -17.61 -5.62 8.98
N VAL A 170 -17.05 -6.82 8.85
CA VAL A 170 -15.66 -7.04 8.45
C VAL A 170 -15.56 -7.34 6.95
N ILE A 171 -14.67 -6.65 6.25
CA ILE A 171 -14.26 -7.00 4.89
C ILE A 171 -12.79 -7.41 4.92
N ALA A 172 -12.51 -8.65 4.56
CA ALA A 172 -11.15 -9.17 4.51
C ALA A 172 -10.83 -9.72 3.12
N GLY A 173 -9.55 -9.71 2.75
CA GLY A 173 -9.14 -10.29 1.49
C GLY A 173 -7.63 -10.47 1.39
N SER A 174 -7.21 -11.51 0.67
CA SER A 174 -5.80 -11.88 0.54
C SER A 174 -5.29 -11.75 -0.88
N SER A 175 -4.09 -11.20 -1.06
CA SER A 175 -3.48 -10.96 -2.38
C SER A 175 -4.40 -10.11 -3.27
N ALA A 176 -4.95 -10.64 -4.37
CA ALA A 176 -5.97 -9.96 -5.17
C ALA A 176 -7.13 -9.39 -4.32
N GLY A 177 -7.56 -10.12 -3.28
CA GLY A 177 -8.58 -9.64 -2.34
C GLY A 177 -8.14 -8.42 -1.54
N ALA A 178 -6.84 -8.21 -1.30
CA ALA A 178 -6.31 -6.98 -0.69
C ALA A 178 -6.18 -5.84 -1.70
N ALA A 179 -5.80 -6.13 -2.95
CA ALA A 179 -5.62 -5.13 -3.99
C ALA A 179 -6.92 -4.38 -4.35
N ILE A 180 -8.07 -5.05 -4.25
CA ILE A 180 -9.38 -4.44 -4.52
C ILE A 180 -9.86 -3.48 -3.42
N MET A 181 -9.17 -3.39 -2.28
CA MET A 181 -9.67 -2.65 -1.12
C MET A 181 -9.65 -1.13 -1.34
N SER A 182 -8.69 -0.59 -2.09
CA SER A 182 -8.66 0.82 -2.48
C SER A 182 -9.57 1.11 -3.69
N SER A 183 -9.87 2.38 -3.96
CA SER A 183 -10.72 2.75 -5.12
C SER A 183 -9.99 2.66 -6.46
N THR A 184 -8.66 2.57 -6.44
CA THR A 184 -7.81 2.18 -7.58
C THR A 184 -7.01 0.93 -7.22
N MET A 185 -6.75 0.08 -8.21
CA MET A 185 -5.90 -1.10 -8.09
C MET A 185 -5.07 -1.30 -9.36
N PHE A 186 -4.00 -2.10 -9.27
CA PHE A 186 -3.34 -2.66 -10.45
C PHE A 186 -4.18 -3.82 -10.99
N ARG A 187 -4.47 -3.90 -12.30
CA ARG A 187 -5.08 -5.10 -12.91
C ARG A 187 -4.03 -6.18 -13.10
N ASP A 188 -2.91 -5.83 -13.72
CA ASP A 188 -1.77 -6.72 -13.94
C ASP A 188 -0.55 -6.28 -13.11
N ALA A 189 0.22 -7.25 -12.63
CA ALA A 189 1.41 -6.99 -11.84
C ALA A 189 2.58 -6.64 -12.76
N MET A 190 2.60 -5.41 -13.26
CA MET A 190 3.73 -4.89 -14.01
C MET A 190 5.03 -4.85 -13.19
N ASN A 191 6.15 -4.87 -13.91
CA ASN A 191 7.47 -4.53 -13.39
C ASN A 191 7.42 -3.12 -12.76
N SER A 192 7.89 -3.01 -11.50
CA SER A 192 7.90 -1.75 -10.75
C SER A 192 8.68 -0.63 -11.44
N VAL A 193 9.83 -0.95 -12.05
CA VAL A 193 10.67 0.03 -12.75
C VAL A 193 9.93 0.58 -13.98
N GLN A 194 9.31 -0.27 -14.80
CA GLN A 194 8.50 0.17 -15.95
C GLN A 194 7.36 1.10 -15.52
N VAL A 195 6.67 0.75 -14.44
CA VAL A 195 5.61 1.60 -13.87
C VAL A 195 6.17 2.98 -13.44
N MET A 196 7.35 3.00 -12.81
CA MET A 196 8.01 4.25 -12.42
C MET A 196 8.43 5.14 -13.60
N LYS A 197 8.64 4.57 -14.79
CA LYS A 197 8.88 5.31 -16.04
C LYS A 197 7.63 6.03 -16.57
N GLY A 198 6.47 5.83 -15.94
CA GLY A 198 5.20 6.44 -16.32
C GLY A 198 4.32 5.55 -17.20
N VAL A 199 4.59 4.24 -17.26
CA VAL A 199 3.85 3.29 -18.09
C VAL A 199 2.65 2.74 -17.31
N MET A 200 1.50 3.43 -17.35
CA MET A 200 0.22 2.93 -16.82
C MET A 200 -0.96 3.55 -17.57
N ARG A 201 -1.95 2.74 -17.97
CA ARG A 201 -3.20 3.20 -18.59
C ARG A 201 -4.40 2.62 -17.84
N ASP A 202 -5.45 3.44 -17.73
CA ASP A 202 -6.72 3.04 -17.13
C ASP A 202 -7.40 1.93 -17.95
N GLY A 203 -7.95 0.94 -17.25
CA GLY A 203 -8.56 -0.26 -17.84
C GLY A 203 -7.56 -1.29 -18.38
N LYS A 204 -6.25 -1.02 -18.30
CA LYS A 204 -5.19 -1.94 -18.71
C LYS A 204 -4.30 -2.31 -17.55
N GLU A 205 -3.32 -1.46 -17.23
CA GLU A 205 -2.36 -1.70 -16.16
C GLU A 205 -2.98 -1.42 -14.78
N ILE A 206 -3.85 -0.40 -14.72
CA ILE A 206 -4.56 0.02 -13.52
C ILE A 206 -6.06 0.15 -13.80
N ASP A 207 -6.88 0.03 -12.76
CA ASP A 207 -8.33 0.20 -12.87
C ASP A 207 -8.95 0.54 -11.51
N ARG A 208 -10.27 0.70 -11.51
CA ARG A 208 -11.09 0.87 -10.33
C ARG A 208 -11.05 -0.39 -9.47
N GLY A 209 -10.69 -0.22 -8.19
CA GLY A 209 -10.93 -1.22 -7.17
C GLY A 209 -12.38 -1.16 -6.67
N LEU A 210 -12.63 -1.72 -5.50
CA LEU A 210 -13.96 -1.74 -4.88
C LEU A 210 -14.14 -0.64 -3.81
N GLY A 211 -13.05 0.00 -3.36
CA GLY A 211 -13.09 1.24 -2.58
C GLY A 211 -13.54 1.08 -1.13
N PHE A 212 -13.24 -0.04 -0.49
CA PHE A 212 -13.59 -0.30 0.91
C PHE A 212 -12.77 0.54 1.91
N VAL A 213 -11.56 0.99 1.57
CA VAL A 213 -10.78 1.90 2.43
C VAL A 213 -10.96 3.39 2.07
N GLY A 214 -11.98 3.71 1.28
CA GLY A 214 -12.21 5.06 0.75
C GLY A 214 -11.18 5.48 -0.31
N ASP A 215 -11.15 6.78 -0.61
CA ASP A 215 -10.36 7.34 -1.72
C ASP A 215 -9.00 7.92 -1.29
N GLN A 216 -8.67 7.87 -0.01
CA GLN A 216 -7.45 8.48 0.53
C GLN A 216 -6.30 7.49 0.74
N LEU A 217 -6.61 6.20 0.82
CA LEU A 217 -5.66 5.14 1.12
C LEU A 217 -5.55 4.17 -0.06
N PHE A 218 -4.34 4.06 -0.62
CA PHE A 218 -4.02 3.07 -1.63
C PHE A 218 -3.47 1.79 -0.99
N ILE A 219 -3.94 0.61 -1.42
CA ILE A 219 -3.48 -0.67 -0.88
C ILE A 219 -2.69 -1.45 -1.93
N ASP A 220 -1.55 -1.99 -1.53
CA ASP A 220 -0.81 -2.97 -2.30
C ASP A 220 -0.39 -4.16 -1.41
N GLN A 221 0.03 -5.25 -2.04
CA GLN A 221 0.15 -6.59 -1.47
C GLN A 221 1.40 -7.29 -2.03
N HIS A 222 1.81 -8.43 -1.45
CA HIS A 222 3.10 -9.10 -1.72
C HIS A 222 4.28 -8.11 -1.72
N PHE A 223 4.23 -7.13 -0.81
CA PHE A 223 4.78 -5.82 -1.07
C PHE A 223 6.31 -5.78 -1.00
N LEU A 224 6.90 -6.23 0.10
CA LEU A 224 8.36 -6.27 0.28
C LEU A 224 8.96 -7.44 -0.47
N LYS A 225 8.25 -8.58 -0.48
CA LYS A 225 8.63 -9.79 -1.23
C LYS A 225 8.88 -9.50 -2.71
N ARG A 226 8.12 -8.57 -3.31
CA ARG A 226 8.18 -8.23 -4.74
C ARG A 226 8.63 -6.80 -5.04
N GLY A 227 9.17 -6.09 -4.04
CA GLY A 227 9.73 -4.75 -4.24
C GLY A 227 8.76 -3.72 -4.84
N ARG A 228 7.54 -3.67 -4.31
CA ARG A 228 6.43 -2.90 -4.92
C ARG A 228 6.35 -1.44 -4.48
N VAL A 229 7.32 -0.95 -3.69
CA VAL A 229 7.39 0.47 -3.28
C VAL A 229 7.49 1.42 -4.48
N GLY A 230 8.25 1.06 -5.52
CA GLY A 230 8.40 1.86 -6.73
C GLY A 230 7.08 2.07 -7.48
N ARG A 231 6.35 0.97 -7.75
CA ARG A 231 5.05 1.06 -8.44
C ARG A 231 3.98 1.75 -7.60
N MET A 232 3.98 1.55 -6.29
CA MET A 232 3.07 2.25 -5.38
C MET A 232 3.29 3.75 -5.46
N LEU A 233 4.54 4.22 -5.35
CA LEU A 233 4.86 5.64 -5.50
C LEU A 233 4.38 6.20 -6.84
N ALA A 234 4.65 5.51 -7.94
CA ALA A 234 4.21 5.95 -9.26
C ALA A 234 2.68 6.10 -9.35
N LEU A 235 1.92 5.11 -8.89
CA LEU A 235 0.46 5.14 -8.91
C LEU A 235 -0.08 6.23 -8.00
N MET A 236 0.44 6.36 -6.78
CA MET A 236 0.00 7.37 -5.83
C MET A 236 0.20 8.78 -6.39
N LEU A 237 1.36 9.05 -6.99
CA LEU A 237 1.64 10.33 -7.66
C LEU A 237 0.70 10.56 -8.85
N ALA A 238 0.46 9.54 -9.69
CA ALA A 238 -0.39 9.65 -10.88
C ALA A 238 -1.88 9.83 -10.56
N LYS A 239 -2.35 9.27 -9.44
CA LYS A 239 -3.78 9.29 -9.03
C LYS A 239 -4.09 10.20 -7.85
N GLY A 240 -3.09 10.90 -7.32
CA GLY A 240 -3.27 11.90 -6.26
C GLY A 240 -3.45 11.32 -4.86
N TYR A 241 -3.14 10.04 -4.63
CA TYR A 241 -3.19 9.46 -3.28
C TYR A 241 -2.12 10.09 -2.39
N LYS A 242 -2.49 10.37 -1.14
CA LYS A 242 -1.58 10.91 -0.13
C LYS A 242 -1.03 9.86 0.81
N VAL A 243 -1.72 8.73 0.97
CA VAL A 243 -1.30 7.63 1.83
C VAL A 243 -1.40 6.31 1.07
N GLY A 244 -0.36 5.48 1.19
CA GLY A 244 -0.30 4.14 0.64
C GLY A 244 0.12 3.15 1.71
N LEU A 245 -0.45 1.95 1.70
CA LEU A 245 -0.11 0.86 2.60
C LEU A 245 0.20 -0.39 1.79
N GLY A 246 1.45 -0.82 1.86
CA GLY A 246 1.94 -2.04 1.24
C GLY A 246 2.03 -3.17 2.26
N VAL A 247 1.12 -4.14 2.19
CA VAL A 247 1.10 -5.28 3.12
C VAL A 247 1.93 -6.42 2.56
N ASP A 248 2.89 -6.93 3.33
CA ASP A 248 3.75 -8.02 2.86
C ASP A 248 3.13 -9.41 3.04
N GLU A 249 3.76 -10.41 2.43
CA GLU A 249 3.33 -11.79 2.56
C GLU A 249 3.20 -12.24 4.03
N ASN A 250 2.29 -13.18 4.26
CA ASN A 250 2.05 -13.74 5.59
C ASN A 250 1.70 -12.71 6.69
N THR A 251 1.13 -11.58 6.27
CA THR A 251 0.77 -10.45 7.12
C THR A 251 -0.60 -9.90 6.75
N ALA A 252 -1.30 -9.34 7.73
CA ALA A 252 -2.54 -8.59 7.56
C ALA A 252 -2.40 -7.22 8.22
N ALA A 253 -3.01 -6.21 7.60
CA ALA A 253 -3.24 -4.92 8.23
C ALA A 253 -4.73 -4.80 8.56
N ILE A 254 -5.07 -4.56 9.82
CA ILE A 254 -6.42 -4.35 10.30
C ILE A 254 -6.67 -2.85 10.32
N ILE A 255 -7.63 -2.40 9.52
CA ILE A 255 -7.96 -0.98 9.37
C ILE A 255 -9.33 -0.75 9.98
N HIS A 256 -9.40 0.12 10.99
CA HIS A 256 -10.65 0.51 11.63
C HIS A 256 -10.61 2.00 11.97
N GLY A 257 -11.53 2.78 11.39
CA GLY A 257 -11.47 4.23 11.47
C GLY A 257 -10.19 4.77 10.81
N SER A 258 -9.35 5.47 11.56
CA SER A 258 -8.04 5.94 11.10
C SER A 258 -6.86 5.06 11.53
N GLU A 259 -7.12 4.00 12.31
CA GLU A 259 -6.06 3.17 12.88
C GLU A 259 -5.76 1.97 11.97
N ILE A 260 -4.46 1.72 11.79
CA ILE A 260 -3.90 0.52 11.21
C ILE A 260 -3.24 -0.29 12.34
N GLU A 261 -3.55 -1.58 12.45
CA GLU A 261 -2.83 -2.55 13.29
C GLU A 261 -2.23 -3.62 12.38
N VAL A 262 -0.93 -3.88 12.49
CA VAL A 262 -0.26 -4.93 11.71
C VAL A 262 -0.19 -6.23 12.51
N VAL A 263 -0.55 -7.35 11.89
CA VAL A 263 -0.46 -8.68 12.49
C VAL A 263 0.10 -9.68 11.49
N GLY A 264 1.04 -10.52 11.89
CA GLY A 264 1.59 -11.56 11.01
C GLY A 264 3.07 -11.86 11.22
N GLY A 265 3.69 -12.45 10.21
CA GLY A 265 5.09 -12.89 10.25
C GLY A 265 6.04 -12.12 9.35
N SER A 266 5.59 -11.01 8.78
CA SER A 266 6.41 -9.95 8.16
C SER A 266 5.82 -8.64 8.66
N GLY A 267 5.66 -7.61 7.82
CA GLY A 267 5.05 -6.35 8.22
C GLY A 267 4.30 -5.64 7.10
N ALA A 268 4.08 -4.35 7.30
CA ALA A 268 3.53 -3.46 6.28
C ALA A 268 4.37 -2.19 6.16
N LEU A 269 4.49 -1.68 4.94
CA LEU A 269 5.14 -0.42 4.67
C LEU A 269 4.07 0.67 4.45
N LEU A 270 4.07 1.69 5.28
CA LEU A 270 3.26 2.89 5.11
C LEU A 270 4.07 3.95 4.36
N VAL A 271 3.48 4.50 3.30
CA VAL A 271 4.04 5.58 2.48
C VAL A 271 3.12 6.79 2.57
N ASP A 272 3.68 7.94 2.94
CA ASP A 272 2.94 9.19 3.13
C ASP A 272 3.56 10.31 2.29
N LEU A 273 2.73 10.87 1.39
CA LEU A 273 3.04 11.93 0.44
C LEU A 273 2.44 13.28 0.83
N ARG A 274 1.84 13.43 2.02
CA ARG A 274 1.20 14.69 2.45
C ARG A 274 2.16 15.88 2.47
N GLN A 275 3.43 15.63 2.79
CA GLN A 275 4.50 16.63 2.80
C GLN A 275 5.47 16.47 1.61
N ALA A 276 5.16 15.58 0.67
CA ALA A 276 6.03 15.31 -0.46
C ALA A 276 5.85 16.35 -1.58
N THR A 277 6.93 16.65 -2.27
CA THR A 277 6.92 17.49 -3.47
C THR A 277 7.24 16.63 -4.69
N GLN A 278 6.40 16.71 -5.71
CA GLN A 278 6.60 16.01 -6.98
C GLN A 278 7.14 16.98 -8.04
N GLU A 279 8.13 16.53 -8.80
CA GLU A 279 8.62 17.22 -9.99
C GLU A 279 8.01 16.60 -11.26
N PRO A 280 7.90 17.35 -12.37
CA PRO A 280 7.43 16.80 -13.65
C PRO A 280 8.31 15.66 -14.18
N GLY A 281 7.69 14.74 -14.94
CA GLY A 281 8.37 13.63 -15.62
C GLY A 281 8.10 12.26 -14.99
N PRO A 282 9.01 11.28 -15.17
CA PRO A 282 9.00 10.00 -14.45
C PRO A 282 9.01 10.22 -12.93
N VAL A 283 8.88 9.15 -12.14
CA VAL A 283 8.85 9.26 -10.67
C VAL A 283 10.04 10.08 -10.14
N ASN A 284 9.72 11.29 -9.68
CA ASN A 284 10.64 12.27 -9.13
C ASN A 284 9.93 12.97 -7.98
N VAL A 285 10.21 12.51 -6.76
CA VAL A 285 9.50 12.91 -5.56
C VAL A 285 10.48 13.09 -4.42
N ARG A 286 10.30 14.13 -3.63
CA ARG A 286 11.11 14.42 -2.44
C ARG A 286 10.22 14.48 -1.22
N ASN A 287 10.83 14.22 -0.06
CA ASN A 287 10.20 14.38 1.24
C ASN A 287 9.00 13.45 1.46
N VAL A 288 9.09 12.22 0.93
CA VAL A 288 8.16 11.14 1.26
C VAL A 288 8.47 10.65 2.69
N ARG A 289 7.43 10.40 3.50
CA ARG A 289 7.58 9.69 4.77
C ARG A 289 7.31 8.20 4.55
N ILE A 290 8.21 7.36 5.07
CA ILE A 290 8.15 5.91 4.93
C ILE A 290 8.32 5.27 6.31
N SER A 291 7.37 4.42 6.67
CA SER A 291 7.35 3.69 7.94
C SER A 291 7.19 2.20 7.68
N TYR A 292 7.97 1.38 8.37
CA TYR A 292 7.76 -0.06 8.43
C TYR A 292 7.15 -0.42 9.77
N LEU A 293 5.93 -0.95 9.71
CA LEU A 293 5.20 -1.49 10.84
C LEU A 293 5.38 -2.99 10.87
N ASP A 294 5.83 -3.50 11.98
CA ASP A 294 5.98 -4.92 12.23
C ASP A 294 4.79 -5.46 13.06
N ASN A 295 4.76 -6.78 13.28
CA ASN A 295 3.72 -7.46 14.03
C ASN A 295 3.44 -6.80 15.39
N GLY A 296 2.18 -6.45 15.61
CA GLY A 296 1.67 -5.81 16.81
C GLY A 296 1.77 -4.28 16.82
N ASP A 297 2.44 -3.68 15.83
CA ASP A 297 2.53 -2.22 15.71
C ASP A 297 1.22 -1.62 15.19
N ARG A 298 1.01 -0.35 15.55
CA ARG A 298 -0.13 0.45 15.12
C ARG A 298 0.31 1.78 14.50
N TYR A 299 -0.53 2.33 13.63
CA TYR A 299 -0.40 3.69 13.12
C TYR A 299 -1.77 4.37 13.02
N ASP A 300 -1.90 5.56 13.59
CA ASP A 300 -3.11 6.38 13.44
C ASP A 300 -2.90 7.41 12.32
N LEU A 301 -3.60 7.22 11.20
CA LEU A 301 -3.49 8.05 9.99
C LEU A 301 -3.99 9.48 10.19
N ALA A 302 -4.90 9.71 11.13
CA ALA A 302 -5.41 11.03 11.44
C ALA A 302 -4.44 11.79 12.36
N LYS A 303 -3.78 11.09 13.28
CA LYS A 303 -2.82 11.68 14.23
C LYS A 303 -1.37 11.70 13.73
N LEU A 304 -1.06 11.01 12.63
CA LEU A 304 0.30 10.84 12.11
C LEU A 304 1.24 10.19 13.13
N LYS A 305 0.76 9.15 13.81
CA LYS A 305 1.49 8.61 14.96
C LYS A 305 1.56 7.10 14.93
N GLY A 306 2.80 6.60 14.88
CA GLY A 306 3.12 5.21 15.13
C GLY A 306 3.11 4.86 16.61
N GLN A 307 2.76 3.62 16.90
CA GLN A 307 2.89 3.00 18.22
C GLN A 307 3.43 1.59 18.04
N VAL A 308 4.58 1.31 18.63
CA VAL A 308 5.14 -0.04 18.61
C VAL A 308 4.43 -0.96 19.60
N LEU A 309 4.56 -2.26 19.38
CA LEU A 309 4.19 -3.28 20.36
C LEU A 309 4.76 -2.94 21.76
N ALA A 310 3.97 -3.17 22.82
CA ALA A 310 4.34 -2.81 24.18
C ALA A 310 5.70 -3.38 24.64
N ALA A 311 6.06 -4.59 24.18
CA ALA A 311 7.35 -5.21 24.46
C ALA A 311 8.52 -4.40 23.88
N LYS A 312 8.40 -3.92 22.63
CA LYS A 312 9.38 -3.03 21.99
C LYS A 312 9.45 -1.68 22.69
N GLN A 313 8.29 -1.13 23.06
CA GLN A 313 8.22 0.13 23.79
C GLN A 313 8.96 0.06 25.14
N ALA A 314 8.86 -1.08 25.84
CA ALA A 314 9.49 -1.30 27.14
C ALA A 314 11.02 -1.44 27.05
N ARG A 315 11.55 -2.02 25.96
CA ARG A 315 12.99 -2.02 25.67
C ARG A 315 13.52 -0.62 25.40
N GLY A 316 12.70 0.22 24.78
CA GLY A 316 13.05 1.59 24.43
C GLY A 316 13.51 1.72 22.99
N GLU A 317 13.47 2.96 22.52
CA GLU A 317 13.87 3.32 21.17
C GLU A 317 15.39 3.24 20.99
N ILE A 318 15.83 2.76 19.83
CA ILE A 318 17.25 2.73 19.44
C ILE A 318 17.81 4.16 19.51
N LYS A 319 18.78 4.37 20.41
CA LYS A 319 19.40 5.69 20.62
C LYS A 319 20.63 5.86 19.75
N PHE A 320 20.38 6.26 18.52
CA PHE A 320 21.42 6.53 17.54
C PHE A 320 22.39 7.66 17.99
N ARG A 321 23.68 7.52 17.64
CA ARG A 321 24.76 8.52 17.89
C ARG A 321 25.08 8.81 19.38
N GLN A 322 24.54 8.04 20.33
CA GLN A 322 25.01 8.15 21.71
C GLN A 322 26.42 7.57 21.84
N PRO A 323 27.32 8.20 22.62
CA PRO A 323 28.62 7.62 22.92
C PRO A 323 28.47 6.18 23.42
N GLY A 324 29.14 5.24 22.77
CA GLY A 324 29.05 3.80 23.10
C GLY A 324 28.00 3.01 22.30
N PHE A 325 27.27 3.63 21.36
CA PHE A 325 26.40 2.89 20.44
C PHE A 325 27.21 1.92 19.57
N VAL A 326 26.80 0.66 19.56
CA VAL A 326 27.34 -0.40 18.70
C VAL A 326 26.18 -0.94 17.88
N SER A 327 26.32 -0.91 16.55
CA SER A 327 25.34 -1.48 15.63
C SER A 327 25.31 -2.99 15.78
N GLU A 328 24.12 -3.58 15.80
CA GLU A 328 23.93 -5.04 15.85
C GLU A 328 23.89 -5.66 14.43
N LEU A 329 24.03 -4.84 13.39
CA LEU A 329 24.00 -5.30 12.01
C LEU A 329 25.28 -6.02 11.62
N GLU A 330 25.16 -7.31 11.32
CA GLU A 330 26.26 -8.13 10.80
C GLU A 330 26.80 -7.63 9.45
N PHE A 331 25.93 -7.07 8.59
CA PHE A 331 26.29 -6.64 7.23
C PHE A 331 25.73 -5.25 6.90
N LEU A 332 26.63 -4.27 6.87
CA LEU A 332 26.35 -2.91 6.39
C LEU A 332 26.70 -2.80 4.91
N ARG A 333 25.74 -2.41 4.07
CA ARG A 333 25.99 -2.16 2.64
C ARG A 333 26.35 -0.70 2.41
N PRO A 334 27.31 -0.37 1.53
CA PRO A 334 27.55 1.01 1.13
C PRO A 334 26.34 1.62 0.40
N ALA A 335 25.68 0.82 -0.44
CA ALA A 335 24.46 1.13 -1.16
C ALA A 335 23.78 -0.17 -1.61
N PHE A 336 22.52 -0.08 -2.02
CA PHE A 336 21.75 -1.17 -2.63
C PHE A 336 21.77 -1.03 -4.16
N THR A 337 22.30 -2.04 -4.85
CA THR A 337 22.37 -2.07 -6.32
C THR A 337 21.03 -2.40 -6.98
N ASP A 338 20.11 -2.97 -6.20
CA ASP A 338 18.70 -3.15 -6.55
C ASP A 338 17.87 -2.90 -5.28
N ILE A 339 17.35 -1.68 -5.13
CA ILE A 339 16.53 -1.29 -3.98
C ILE A 339 15.08 -1.78 -4.08
N LEU A 340 14.67 -2.24 -5.26
CA LEU A 340 13.37 -2.88 -5.50
C LEU A 340 13.51 -4.42 -5.49
N GLY A 341 14.66 -4.95 -5.09
CA GLY A 341 14.82 -6.37 -4.82
C GLY A 341 14.04 -6.82 -3.58
N GLU A 342 13.89 -8.14 -3.43
CA GLU A 342 13.21 -8.74 -2.29
C GLU A 342 13.75 -8.19 -0.95
N ASN A 343 12.86 -7.60 -0.16
CA ASN A 343 13.14 -7.01 1.16
C ASN A 343 14.26 -5.95 1.18
N ALA A 344 14.73 -5.47 0.03
CA ALA A 344 15.86 -4.55 -0.05
C ALA A 344 15.56 -3.21 0.63
N ILE A 345 14.36 -2.65 0.41
CA ILE A 345 13.94 -1.39 1.05
C ILE A 345 13.86 -1.52 2.58
N LEU A 346 13.37 -2.64 3.11
CA LEU A 346 13.32 -2.88 4.55
C LEU A 346 14.74 -2.96 5.12
N ARG A 347 15.64 -3.75 4.50
CA ARG A 347 17.04 -3.82 4.90
C ARG A 347 17.73 -2.46 4.85
N ALA A 348 17.38 -1.61 3.89
CA ALA A 348 17.90 -0.25 3.78
C ALA A 348 17.38 0.65 4.91
N LEU A 349 16.11 0.52 5.30
CA LEU A 349 15.53 1.22 6.46
C LEU A 349 16.16 0.73 7.78
N THR A 350 16.34 -0.58 7.95
CA THR A 350 17.05 -1.15 9.11
C THR A 350 18.47 -0.58 9.22
N GLN A 351 19.23 -0.55 8.12
CA GLN A 351 20.56 0.08 8.07
C GLN A 351 20.52 1.60 8.33
N LEU A 352 19.40 2.27 8.10
CA LEU A 352 19.26 3.69 8.36
C LEU A 352 19.11 3.97 9.87
N VAL A 353 18.35 3.13 10.58
CA VAL A 353 18.07 3.32 12.02
C VAL A 353 19.15 2.70 12.91
N ASP A 354 19.67 1.53 12.55
CA ASP A 354 20.67 0.78 13.32
C ASP A 354 22.07 0.80 12.69
N GLY A 355 22.28 1.60 11.63
CA GLY A 355 23.59 1.78 11.02
C GLY A 355 24.29 3.08 11.38
N PRO A 356 25.61 3.18 11.13
CA PRO A 356 26.41 4.35 11.47
C PRO A 356 26.13 5.58 10.59
N ARG A 357 25.46 5.41 9.44
CA ARG A 357 25.23 6.48 8.45
C ARG A 357 23.85 7.10 8.63
N ASP A 358 23.71 8.38 8.32
CA ASP A 358 22.42 9.12 8.35
C ASP A 358 21.63 9.03 7.05
N HIS A 359 22.16 8.32 6.08
CA HIS A 359 21.50 8.06 4.83
C HIS A 359 21.91 6.71 4.25
N VAL A 360 20.99 6.13 3.47
CA VAL A 360 21.20 4.90 2.71
C VAL A 360 20.76 5.15 1.28
N ARG A 361 21.60 4.74 0.32
CA ARG A 361 21.34 4.89 -1.11
C ARG A 361 20.97 3.56 -1.73
N GLY A 362 20.04 3.61 -2.66
CA GLY A 362 19.66 2.49 -3.51
C GLY A 362 19.47 2.95 -4.95
N ILE A 363 19.65 2.04 -5.90
CA ILE A 363 19.31 2.29 -7.30
C ILE A 363 18.33 1.22 -7.80
N ALA A 364 17.46 1.59 -8.72
CA ALA A 364 16.54 0.70 -9.41
C ALA A 364 16.59 0.96 -10.91
N PHE A 365 16.73 -0.10 -11.69
CA PHE A 365 16.79 -0.03 -13.16
C PHE A 365 16.50 -1.40 -13.76
N ASP A 366 16.05 -1.41 -15.01
CA ASP A 366 15.98 -2.62 -15.83
C ASP A 366 17.23 -2.65 -16.72
N LEU A 367 17.94 -3.78 -16.75
CA LEU A 367 19.15 -3.96 -17.57
C LEU A 367 18.85 -4.29 -19.03
N GLU A 368 17.67 -4.85 -19.31
CA GLU A 368 17.43 -5.58 -20.54
C GLU A 368 16.39 -4.91 -21.44
N ASN A 369 16.79 -4.60 -22.67
CA ASN A 369 15.92 -4.80 -23.82
C ASN A 369 15.93 -6.31 -24.12
N LEU A 370 15.16 -7.11 -23.36
CA LEU A 370 14.99 -8.53 -23.67
C LEU A 370 14.44 -8.63 -25.10
N PRO A 371 15.06 -9.40 -26.01
CA PRO A 371 14.56 -9.59 -27.38
C PRO A 371 13.10 -10.06 -27.42
N ASP A 372 12.69 -10.79 -26.37
CA ASP A 372 11.35 -11.36 -26.20
C ASP A 372 10.51 -10.63 -25.14
N ALA A 373 10.89 -9.41 -24.71
CA ALA A 373 10.05 -8.63 -23.81
C ALA A 373 8.70 -8.33 -24.49
N PRO A 374 7.56 -8.58 -23.82
CA PRO A 374 6.24 -8.26 -24.37
C PRO A 374 6.08 -6.78 -24.72
N VAL A 375 6.87 -5.91 -24.09
CA VAL A 375 6.91 -4.46 -24.29
C VAL A 375 8.37 -4.01 -24.29
N ALA A 376 8.81 -3.36 -25.37
CA ALA A 376 10.13 -2.74 -25.44
C ALA A 376 10.25 -1.60 -24.41
N ASP A 377 11.40 -1.52 -23.71
CA ASP A 377 11.65 -0.44 -22.76
C ASP A 377 11.81 0.89 -23.52
N PRO A 378 10.93 1.89 -23.31
CA PRO A 378 10.99 3.14 -24.06
C PRO A 378 12.15 4.05 -23.63
N ALA A 379 12.79 3.75 -22.48
CA ALA A 379 13.88 4.56 -21.93
C ALA A 379 14.89 3.65 -21.19
N PRO A 380 15.70 2.84 -21.89
CA PRO A 380 16.61 1.88 -21.28
C PRO A 380 17.72 2.53 -20.45
N GLU A 381 18.08 3.78 -20.72
CA GLU A 381 19.04 4.53 -19.89
C GLU A 381 18.42 5.14 -18.61
N LEU A 382 17.11 5.04 -18.42
CA LEU A 382 16.41 5.63 -17.28
C LEU A 382 16.38 4.65 -16.11
N GLY A 383 17.03 5.04 -15.02
CA GLY A 383 16.91 4.39 -13.72
C GLY A 383 16.42 5.37 -12.65
N PHE A 384 16.37 4.92 -11.41
CA PHE A 384 15.93 5.72 -10.26
C PHE A 384 16.89 5.56 -9.08
N GLU A 385 17.34 6.66 -8.50
CA GLU A 385 18.03 6.64 -7.21
C GLU A 385 17.01 6.84 -6.09
N PHE A 386 17.06 5.96 -5.09
CA PHE A 386 16.33 6.04 -3.84
C PHE A 386 17.31 6.50 -2.75
N MET A 387 16.95 7.55 -2.05
CA MET A 387 17.75 8.10 -0.96
C MET A 387 16.92 8.13 0.30
N LEU A 388 17.21 7.19 1.19
CA LEU A 388 16.65 7.17 2.54
C LEU A 388 17.51 8.04 3.45
N ARG A 389 16.87 8.88 4.26
CA ARG A 389 17.54 9.70 5.28
C ARG A 389 16.76 9.64 6.57
N ARG A 390 17.49 9.73 7.68
CA ARG A 390 16.89 9.97 8.98
C ARG A 390 16.92 11.45 9.31
N ASP A 391 15.94 11.87 10.09
CA ASP A 391 15.86 13.18 10.73
C ASP A 391 15.26 13.03 12.14
N GLU A 392 14.94 14.14 12.79
CA GLU A 392 14.39 14.19 14.15
C GLU A 392 13.04 13.47 14.31
N HIS A 393 12.34 13.19 13.21
CA HIS A 393 11.09 12.45 13.20
C HIS A 393 11.29 10.95 12.95
N THR A 394 12.51 10.53 12.59
CA THR A 394 12.79 9.13 12.30
C THR A 394 13.04 8.37 13.59
N HIS A 395 12.20 7.37 13.85
CA HIS A 395 12.27 6.57 15.06
C HIS A 395 12.44 5.08 14.73
N GLY A 396 13.17 4.34 15.56
CA GLY A 396 13.49 2.93 15.34
C GLY A 396 13.48 2.10 16.63
N TRP A 397 12.96 0.88 16.54
CA TRP A 397 13.00 -0.12 17.60
C TRP A 397 13.45 -1.46 17.01
N ASP A 398 14.26 -2.20 17.76
CA ASP A 398 14.61 -3.59 17.47
C ASP A 398 13.73 -4.55 18.29
N ASN A 399 13.93 -5.85 18.07
CA ASN A 399 13.18 -6.94 18.69
C ASN A 399 14.08 -8.05 19.27
N GLU A 400 15.30 -7.73 19.69
CA GLU A 400 16.26 -8.76 20.12
C GLU A 400 15.66 -9.70 21.21
N GLY A 401 15.54 -10.99 20.87
CA GLY A 401 15.00 -12.05 21.74
C GLY A 401 13.70 -12.76 21.28
N LEU A 402 13.13 -12.40 20.12
CA LEU A 402 11.98 -13.08 19.51
C LEU A 402 12.31 -13.60 18.10
N ASP A 403 13.09 -14.67 17.99
CA ASP A 403 13.32 -15.56 16.82
C ASP A 403 13.55 -15.00 15.40
N ASN A 404 13.44 -13.71 15.12
CA ASN A 404 13.77 -13.07 13.84
C ASN A 404 14.12 -11.58 14.08
N ASN A 405 15.03 -11.03 13.27
CA ASN A 405 15.45 -9.62 13.34
C ASN A 405 14.32 -8.67 12.91
N ASP A 406 13.32 -8.49 13.77
CA ASP A 406 12.18 -7.64 13.47
C ASP A 406 12.43 -6.19 13.93
N TYR A 407 12.19 -5.23 13.04
CA TYR A 407 12.36 -3.81 13.31
C TYR A 407 11.03 -3.08 13.19
N SER A 408 10.82 -2.06 14.01
CA SER A 408 9.75 -1.09 13.80
C SER A 408 10.39 0.25 13.47
N ILE A 409 10.01 0.84 12.34
CA ILE A 409 10.65 2.05 11.82
C ILE A 409 9.58 3.04 11.44
N PHE A 410 9.61 4.24 12.01
CA PHE A 410 8.61 5.27 11.73
C PHE A 410 9.26 6.52 11.15
N ASP A 411 8.59 7.04 10.13
CA ASP A 411 8.75 8.39 9.57
C ASP A 411 10.16 8.71 9.05
N ALA A 412 10.87 7.70 8.54
CA ALA A 412 12.07 7.92 7.75
C ALA A 412 11.73 8.74 6.49
N ARG A 413 12.70 9.51 6.00
CA ARG A 413 12.54 10.31 4.78
C ARG A 413 13.03 9.55 3.56
N LEU A 414 12.25 9.56 2.48
CA LEU A 414 12.62 9.04 1.17
C LEU A 414 12.55 10.15 0.12
N ASP A 415 13.63 10.29 -0.64
CA ASP A 415 13.62 10.98 -1.93
C ASP A 415 13.86 9.94 -3.04
N VAL A 416 13.12 10.04 -4.14
CA VAL A 416 13.32 9.24 -5.35
C VAL A 416 13.51 10.19 -6.53
N ARG A 417 14.59 10.02 -7.28
CA ARG A 417 14.86 10.83 -8.47
C ARG A 417 15.25 9.98 -9.67
N PRO A 418 14.86 10.38 -10.89
CA PRO A 418 15.35 9.75 -12.10
C PRO A 418 16.86 9.97 -12.23
N VAL A 419 17.57 8.96 -12.70
CA VAL A 419 19.01 9.01 -13.02
C VAL A 419 19.25 8.45 -14.40
N ARG A 420 20.34 8.90 -15.04
CA ARG A 420 20.79 8.36 -16.32
C ARG A 420 21.85 7.30 -16.09
N LEU A 421 21.58 6.09 -16.53
CA LEU A 421 22.53 4.99 -16.56
C LEU A 421 23.50 5.16 -17.72
N LYS A 422 24.72 4.67 -17.54
CA LYS A 422 25.69 4.58 -18.63
C LYS A 422 25.33 3.39 -19.52
N THR A 423 25.50 3.54 -20.84
CA THR A 423 25.29 2.46 -21.81
C THR A 423 26.59 2.21 -22.60
N PRO A 424 27.17 0.99 -22.55
CA PRO A 424 26.75 -0.16 -21.73
C PRO A 424 26.96 0.11 -20.22
N PHE A 425 26.11 -0.48 -19.37
CA PHE A 425 26.19 -0.28 -17.92
C PHE A 425 27.49 -0.82 -17.33
N TYR A 426 27.96 -1.96 -17.83
CA TYR A 426 29.26 -2.53 -17.55
C TYR A 426 29.95 -3.00 -18.82
N GLN A 427 31.25 -3.17 -18.74
CA GLN A 427 32.08 -3.83 -19.74
C GLN A 427 32.85 -4.97 -19.06
N ALA A 428 33.27 -5.97 -19.82
CA ALA A 428 34.14 -7.02 -19.28
C ALA A 428 35.43 -6.40 -18.73
N TRP A 429 35.90 -6.92 -17.60
CA TRP A 429 37.22 -6.57 -17.08
C TRP A 429 38.28 -7.08 -18.07
N GLN A 430 39.15 -6.19 -18.53
CA GLN A 430 40.23 -6.51 -19.49
C GLN A 430 41.51 -6.91 -18.77
#